data_AF-A0A4R2ZUW6-F1
#
_entry.id   AF-A0A4R2ZUW6-F1
#
_cell.length_a   1.000
_cell.length_b   1.000
_cell.length_c   1.000
_cell.angle_alpha   90.00
_cell.angle_beta   90.00
_cell.angle_gamma   90.00
#
_symmetry.space_group_name_H-M   'P 1'
#
loop_
_entity.id
_entity.type
_entity.pdbx_description
1 polymer ?
#
loop_
_entity_poly.entity_id
_entity_poly.type
_entity_poly.pdbx_seq_one_letter_code
_entity_poly.pdbx_strand_id
1 'polypeptide(L)'
;MDAIELLKQDLKNFKAYLLSRISLLGLTHENFAKKVNISKGEISKILNNNRQGVSLTSFYLIAVNSGDTIENARDYIYPHRKFNLKKVKIDTKEKKSINKFGLYMKENFDSDTIEYVGGKNSFDIIQQKTGIEEKRLKDIYYKTGAPEPFEFLLIEKAVGKKPGEMMKDYVENRVIKIG
;
A
#
# COMPACT_ATOMS: atom_id res chain seq x y z
N MET A 1 16.58 12.60 -1.28
CA MET A 1 16.88 11.20 -0.93
C MET A 1 16.58 10.35 -2.13
N ASP A 2 17.51 9.48 -2.51
CA ASP A 2 17.25 8.47 -3.54
C ASP A 2 16.43 7.29 -2.99
N ALA A 3 16.05 6.35 -3.87
CA ALA A 3 15.22 5.21 -3.47
C ALA A 3 15.88 4.32 -2.40
N ILE A 4 17.20 4.14 -2.45
CA ILE A 4 17.94 3.28 -1.51
C ILE A 4 18.00 3.96 -0.14
N GLU A 5 18.26 5.26 -0.10
CA GLU A 5 18.23 6.06 1.12
C GLU A 5 16.84 6.04 1.77
N LEU A 6 15.79 6.15 0.97
CA LEU A 6 14.41 6.08 1.46
C LEU A 6 14.11 4.72 2.11
N LEU A 7 14.51 3.61 1.48
CA LEU A 7 14.33 2.26 2.05
C LEU A 7 15.10 2.05 3.35
N LYS A 8 16.35 2.53 3.42
CA LYS A 8 17.15 2.48 4.65
C LYS A 8 16.49 3.28 5.78
N GLN A 9 15.95 4.45 5.45
CA GLN A 9 15.27 5.29 6.43
C GLN A 9 13.94 4.66 6.89
N ASP A 10 13.17 4.05 5.99
CA ASP A 10 11.96 3.30 6.33
C ASP A 10 12.28 2.18 7.34
N LEU A 11 13.31 1.39 7.06
CA LEU A 11 13.70 0.28 7.94
C LEU A 11 14.17 0.80 9.31
N LYS A 12 14.93 1.89 9.34
CA LYS A 12 15.38 2.54 10.58
C LYS A 12 14.18 3.01 11.42
N ASN A 13 13.21 3.67 10.79
CA ASN A 13 12.01 4.14 11.46
C ASN A 13 11.14 2.96 11.91
N PHE A 14 11.03 1.90 11.10
CA PHE A 14 10.31 0.69 11.46
C PHE A 14 10.94 -0.01 12.66
N LYS A 15 12.27 -0.09 12.72
CA LYS A 15 12.98 -0.60 13.91
C LYS A 15 12.65 0.23 15.15
N ALA A 16 12.68 1.56 15.04
CA ALA A 16 12.34 2.44 16.14
C ALA A 16 10.86 2.27 16.59
N TYR A 17 9.95 2.12 15.64
CA TYR A 17 8.54 1.83 15.89
C TYR A 17 8.37 0.49 16.61
N LEU A 18 9.02 -0.56 16.13
CA LEU A 18 8.98 -1.88 16.76
C LEU A 18 9.46 -1.83 18.22
N LEU A 19 10.58 -1.15 18.48
CA LEU A 19 11.11 -0.97 19.83
C LEU A 19 10.16 -0.17 20.72
N SER A 20 9.50 0.87 20.20
CA SER A 20 8.53 1.65 20.97
C SER A 20 7.31 0.80 21.35
N ARG A 21 6.79 -0.02 20.43
CA ARG A 21 5.69 -0.96 20.71
C ARG A 21 6.07 -2.02 21.73
N ILE A 22 7.28 -2.58 21.64
CA ILE A 22 7.83 -3.55 22.62
C ILE A 22 7.89 -2.92 24.01
N SER A 23 8.47 -1.71 24.11
CA SER A 23 8.61 -0.97 25.37
C SER A 23 7.25 -0.62 25.98
N LEU A 24 6.30 -0.14 25.15
CA LEU A 24 4.95 0.24 25.60
C LEU A 24 4.20 -0.93 26.24
N LEU A 25 4.39 -2.15 25.71
CA LEU A 25 3.73 -3.34 26.21
C LEU A 25 4.50 -4.04 27.34
N GLY A 26 5.72 -3.59 27.67
CA GLY A 26 6.56 -4.22 28.68
C GLY A 26 6.94 -5.67 28.36
N LEU A 27 7.03 -6.03 27.07
CA LEU A 27 7.27 -7.40 26.63
C LEU A 27 8.74 -7.64 26.28
N THR A 28 9.20 -8.87 26.48
CA THR A 28 10.44 -9.33 25.85
C THR A 28 10.25 -9.44 24.34
N HIS A 29 11.33 -9.44 23.55
CA HIS A 29 11.24 -9.61 22.10
C HIS A 29 10.51 -10.91 21.71
N GLU A 30 10.69 -11.97 22.50
CA GLU A 30 10.03 -13.25 22.25
C GLU A 30 8.52 -13.21 22.53
N ASN A 31 8.12 -12.63 23.65
CA ASN A 31 6.70 -12.51 23.98
C ASN A 31 5.99 -11.52 23.04
N PHE A 32 6.69 -10.47 22.61
CA PHE A 32 6.19 -9.57 21.57
C PHE A 32 5.98 -10.30 20.24
N ALA A 33 6.97 -11.09 19.80
CA ALA A 33 6.89 -11.88 18.57
C ALA A 33 5.66 -12.80 18.57
N LYS A 34 5.42 -13.50 19.68
CA LYS A 34 4.21 -14.33 19.89
C LYS A 34 2.94 -13.48 19.83
N LYS A 35 2.91 -12.34 20.53
CA LYS A 35 1.74 -11.43 20.57
C LYS A 35 1.37 -10.91 19.19
N VAL A 36 2.34 -10.55 18.36
CA VAL A 36 2.09 -10.03 17.02
C VAL A 36 1.98 -11.10 15.93
N ASN A 37 2.09 -12.38 16.30
CA ASN A 37 2.06 -13.51 15.37
C ASN A 37 3.14 -13.41 14.26
N ILE A 38 4.37 -13.05 14.65
CA ILE A 38 5.55 -12.99 13.77
C ILE A 38 6.65 -13.85 14.38
N SER A 39 7.45 -14.52 13.53
CA SER A 39 8.56 -15.34 14.02
C SER A 39 9.62 -14.51 14.75
N LYS A 40 10.25 -15.09 15.78
CA LYS A 40 11.38 -14.48 16.49
C LYS A 40 12.53 -14.10 15.54
N GLY A 41 12.77 -14.93 14.52
CA GLY A 41 13.77 -14.67 13.49
C GLY A 41 13.46 -13.42 12.67
N GLU A 42 12.20 -13.21 12.30
CA GLU A 42 11.77 -12.03 11.54
C GLU A 42 11.92 -10.74 12.38
N ILE A 43 11.50 -10.77 13.65
CA ILE A 43 11.72 -9.66 14.60
C ILE A 43 13.21 -9.35 14.74
N SER A 44 14.05 -10.38 14.90
CA SER A 44 15.50 -10.22 15.00
C SER A 44 16.12 -9.59 13.74
N LYS A 45 15.68 -10.01 12.54
CA LYS A 45 16.14 -9.43 11.27
C LYS A 45 15.82 -7.94 11.16
N ILE A 46 14.62 -7.52 11.61
CA ILE A 46 14.22 -6.10 11.64
C ILE A 46 15.11 -5.33 12.62
N LEU A 47 15.25 -5.83 13.86
CA LEU A 47 16.02 -5.14 14.91
C LEU A 47 17.51 -5.02 14.57
N ASN A 48 18.07 -5.98 13.86
CA ASN A 48 19.47 -5.98 13.47
C ASN A 48 19.74 -5.34 12.09
N ASN A 49 18.71 -4.82 11.42
CA ASN A 49 18.80 -4.29 10.05
C ASN A 49 19.33 -5.31 9.02
N ASN A 50 19.10 -6.61 9.24
CA ASN A 50 19.58 -7.70 8.37
C ASN A 50 18.61 -8.00 7.21
N ARG A 51 17.92 -6.97 6.71
CA ARG A 51 16.95 -7.06 5.60
C ARG A 51 16.89 -5.71 4.88
N GLN A 52 16.35 -5.69 3.66
CA GLN A 52 16.26 -4.46 2.85
C GLN A 52 15.00 -3.61 3.15
N GLY A 53 13.93 -4.23 3.66
CA GLY A 53 12.67 -3.56 3.98
C GLY A 53 11.69 -4.51 4.65
N VAL A 54 10.58 -4.00 5.16
CA VAL A 54 9.58 -4.80 5.90
C VAL A 54 8.45 -5.24 4.99
N SER A 55 8.03 -6.51 5.09
CA SER A 55 6.91 -7.03 4.30
C SER A 55 5.58 -6.43 4.73
N LEU A 56 4.62 -6.40 3.81
CA LEU A 56 3.25 -5.94 4.08
C LEU A 56 2.62 -6.67 5.28
N THR A 57 2.75 -8.00 5.32
CA THR A 57 2.25 -8.84 6.41
C THR A 57 2.88 -8.47 7.75
N SER A 58 4.21 -8.31 7.80
CA SER A 58 4.91 -7.93 9.04
C SER A 58 4.51 -6.53 9.50
N PHE A 59 4.37 -5.58 8.58
CA PHE A 59 3.87 -4.24 8.89
C PHE A 59 2.46 -4.29 9.50
N TYR A 60 1.52 -4.98 8.83
CA TYR A 60 0.13 -5.10 9.27
C TYR A 60 0.01 -5.76 10.64
N LEU A 61 0.60 -6.96 10.79
CA LEU A 61 0.49 -7.73 12.02
C LEU A 61 1.15 -7.03 13.21
N ILE A 62 2.32 -6.40 13.02
CA ILE A 62 2.97 -5.65 14.10
C ILE A 62 2.11 -4.45 14.52
N ALA A 63 1.58 -3.67 13.57
CA ALA A 63 0.74 -2.52 13.91
C ALA A 63 -0.54 -2.94 14.64
N VAL A 64 -1.34 -3.81 14.03
CA VAL A 64 -2.66 -4.20 14.55
C VAL A 64 -2.55 -5.00 15.84
N ASN A 65 -1.71 -6.04 15.89
CA ASN A 65 -1.66 -6.94 17.05
C ASN A 65 -0.88 -6.34 18.24
N SER A 66 -0.08 -5.29 18.02
CA SER A 66 0.47 -4.50 19.12
C SER A 66 -0.52 -3.48 19.67
N GLY A 67 -1.72 -3.37 19.09
CA GLY A 67 -2.78 -2.46 19.52
C GLY A 67 -2.63 -1.03 19.01
N ASP A 68 -1.97 -0.82 17.86
CA ASP A 68 -1.89 0.47 17.18
C ASP A 68 -2.81 0.53 15.95
N THR A 69 -2.94 1.71 15.35
CA THR A 69 -3.60 1.90 14.05
C THR A 69 -2.59 1.90 12.90
N ILE A 70 -3.08 1.59 11.70
CA ILE A 70 -2.25 1.63 10.49
C ILE A 70 -1.85 3.07 10.16
N GLU A 71 -2.71 4.05 10.45
CA GLU A 71 -2.41 5.47 10.32
C GLU A 71 -1.24 5.90 11.21
N ASN A 72 -1.27 5.54 12.49
CA ASN A 72 -0.20 5.87 13.43
C ASN A 72 1.11 5.21 13.03
N ALA A 73 1.07 3.92 12.68
CA ALA A 73 2.23 3.19 12.19
C ALA A 73 2.80 3.86 10.93
N ARG A 74 1.94 4.22 9.97
CA ARG A 74 2.34 4.95 8.75
C ARG A 74 3.06 6.25 9.10
N ASP A 75 2.46 7.08 9.95
CA ASP A 75 2.99 8.40 10.25
C ASP A 75 4.30 8.34 11.05
N TYR A 76 4.45 7.32 11.89
CA TYR A 76 5.70 7.04 12.60
C TYR A 76 6.81 6.55 11.66
N ILE A 77 6.48 5.61 10.76
CA ILE A 77 7.47 4.89 9.95
C ILE A 77 7.88 5.70 8.72
N TYR A 78 6.93 6.42 8.12
CA TYR A 78 7.10 7.10 6.85
C TYR A 78 6.96 8.64 6.92
N PRO A 79 7.46 9.35 7.97
CA PRO A 79 7.33 10.79 8.07
C PRO A 79 8.09 11.52 6.94
N HIS A 80 9.10 10.87 6.37
CA HIS A 80 9.90 11.37 5.25
C HIS A 80 9.29 11.06 3.88
N ARG A 81 8.24 10.23 3.80
CA ARG A 81 7.55 9.94 2.54
C ARG A 81 6.30 10.81 2.39
N LYS A 82 6.03 11.25 1.16
CA LYS A 82 4.84 12.03 0.86
C LYS A 82 3.71 11.11 0.40
N PHE A 83 2.60 11.08 1.14
CA PHE A 83 1.37 10.39 0.73
C PHE A 83 0.45 11.29 -0.11
N ASN A 84 1.01 12.18 -0.92
CA ASN A 84 0.22 13.10 -1.73
C ASN A 84 -0.05 12.46 -3.10
N LEU A 85 -1.32 12.27 -3.43
CA LEU A 85 -1.70 11.83 -4.76
C LEU A 85 -1.48 12.97 -5.76
N LYS A 86 -0.89 12.65 -6.90
CA LYS A 86 -0.83 13.59 -8.02
C LYS A 86 -2.24 13.82 -8.55
N LYS A 87 -2.53 15.07 -8.91
CA LYS A 87 -3.75 15.40 -9.66
C LYS A 87 -3.59 14.77 -11.04
N VAL A 88 -4.39 13.74 -11.31
CA VAL A 88 -4.50 13.19 -12.66
C VAL A 88 -5.38 14.15 -13.45
N LYS A 89 -4.78 14.83 -14.42
CA LYS A 89 -5.57 15.36 -15.53
C LYS A 89 -6.01 14.14 -16.31
N ILE A 90 -7.23 13.68 -16.06
CA ILE A 90 -7.88 12.85 -17.06
C ILE A 90 -7.92 13.77 -18.27
N ASP A 91 -7.14 13.44 -19.30
CA ASP A 91 -7.35 14.02 -20.61
C ASP A 91 -8.75 13.56 -21.03
N THR A 92 -9.78 14.28 -20.58
CA THR A 92 -10.94 14.52 -21.41
C THR A 92 -10.42 15.37 -22.56
N LYS A 93 -9.59 14.78 -23.43
CA LYS A 93 -9.29 15.40 -24.72
C LYS A 93 -10.64 15.77 -25.29
N GLU A 94 -10.73 17.06 -25.54
CA GLU A 94 -11.89 17.86 -25.90
C GLU A 94 -13.10 17.06 -26.38
N LYS A 95 -14.27 17.46 -25.87
CA LYS A 95 -15.56 17.29 -26.53
C LYS A 95 -15.42 17.51 -28.04
N LYS A 96 -15.11 16.47 -28.83
CA LYS A 96 -15.64 16.40 -30.19
C LYS A 96 -17.14 16.48 -29.99
N SER A 97 -17.79 17.44 -30.63
CA SER A 97 -19.25 17.54 -30.63
C SER A 97 -19.79 16.13 -30.87
N ILE A 98 -20.38 15.54 -29.82
CA ILE A 98 -20.96 14.22 -29.90
C ILE A 98 -22.02 14.32 -30.99
N ASN A 99 -21.84 13.59 -32.08
CA ASN A 99 -22.85 13.54 -33.14
C ASN A 99 -24.10 12.85 -32.58
N LYS A 100 -25.24 12.97 -33.27
CA LYS A 100 -26.52 12.40 -32.81
C LYS A 100 -26.41 10.92 -32.43
N PHE A 101 -25.52 10.18 -33.08
CA PHE A 101 -25.25 8.77 -32.77
C PHE A 101 -24.48 8.56 -31.47
N GLY A 102 -23.44 9.36 -31.19
CA GLY A 102 -22.73 9.28 -29.92
C GLY A 102 -23.60 9.70 -28.72
N LEU A 103 -24.61 10.55 -28.95
CA LEU A 103 -25.57 10.93 -27.90
C LEU A 103 -26.53 9.76 -27.63
N TYR A 104 -27.03 9.13 -28.70
CA TYR A 104 -27.86 7.93 -28.64
C TYR A 104 -27.16 6.75 -27.94
N MET A 105 -25.87 6.52 -28.24
CA MET A 105 -25.08 5.48 -27.57
C MET A 105 -24.93 5.77 -26.07
N LYS A 106 -24.69 7.03 -25.71
CA LYS A 106 -24.54 7.45 -24.32
C LYS A 106 -25.83 7.30 -23.51
N GLU A 107 -26.97 7.64 -24.10
CA GLU A 107 -28.27 7.65 -23.42
C GLU A 107 -28.90 6.25 -23.31
N ASN A 108 -28.52 5.31 -24.18
CA ASN A 108 -29.16 3.99 -24.24
C ASN A 108 -28.23 2.82 -23.89
N PHE A 109 -26.90 3.03 -23.89
CA PHE A 109 -25.93 1.95 -23.70
C PHE A 109 -24.78 2.29 -22.73
N ASP A 110 -24.39 3.57 -22.55
CA ASP A 110 -23.36 3.97 -21.56
C ASP A 110 -23.92 4.18 -20.14
N SER A 111 -24.83 3.32 -19.69
CA SER A 111 -25.10 3.16 -18.26
C SER A 111 -24.52 1.83 -17.82
N ASP A 112 -23.27 1.89 -17.36
CA ASP A 112 -22.50 0.79 -16.83
C ASP A 112 -21.95 -0.20 -17.87
N THR A 113 -20.62 -0.23 -17.92
CA THR A 113 -19.76 -1.24 -18.57
C THR A 113 -19.74 -1.23 -20.10
N ILE A 114 -18.62 -0.76 -20.68
CA ILE A 114 -17.91 -1.40 -21.80
C ILE A 114 -16.45 -0.88 -21.81
N GLU A 115 -15.55 -1.80 -22.12
CA GLU A 115 -14.09 -1.74 -22.11
C GLU A 115 -13.52 -0.49 -22.80
N TYR A 116 -12.38 0.03 -22.31
CA TYR A 116 -11.64 1.23 -22.77
C TYR A 116 -12.01 2.61 -22.18
N VAL A 117 -12.87 2.69 -21.18
CA VAL A 117 -12.93 3.87 -20.29
C VAL A 117 -12.32 3.50 -18.95
N GLY A 118 -11.16 4.08 -18.62
CA GLY A 118 -10.53 3.88 -17.33
C GLY A 118 -11.51 4.26 -16.21
N GLY A 119 -12.09 3.27 -15.52
CA GLY A 119 -12.84 3.51 -14.30
C GLY A 119 -11.96 4.30 -13.32
N LYS A 120 -12.55 5.01 -12.34
CA LYS A 120 -11.85 5.92 -11.40
C LYS A 120 -10.60 5.32 -10.71
N ASN A 121 -10.45 3.99 -10.75
CA ASN A 121 -9.40 3.17 -10.16
C ASN A 121 -8.71 2.23 -11.18
N SER A 122 -8.66 2.58 -12.48
CA SER A 122 -7.90 1.79 -13.46
C SER A 122 -6.40 1.81 -13.16
N PHE A 123 -5.66 0.82 -13.66
CA PHE A 123 -4.20 0.72 -13.52
C PHE A 123 -3.49 2.03 -13.86
N ASP A 124 -3.81 2.62 -15.00
CA ASP A 124 -3.20 3.89 -15.47
C ASP A 124 -3.53 5.06 -14.53
N ILE A 125 -4.75 5.11 -14.01
CA ILE A 125 -5.15 6.17 -13.07
C ILE A 125 -4.43 6.00 -11.73
N ILE A 126 -4.25 4.76 -11.24
CA ILE A 126 -3.50 4.48 -10.01
C ILE A 126 -2.02 4.81 -10.21
N GLN A 127 -1.43 4.42 -11.34
CA GLN A 127 -0.04 4.74 -11.69
C GLN A 127 0.19 6.25 -11.71
N GLN A 128 -0.68 7.00 -12.38
CA GLN A 128 -0.57 8.46 -12.45
C GLN A 128 -0.81 9.13 -11.09
N LYS A 129 -1.80 8.67 -10.30
CA LYS A 129 -2.09 9.21 -8.96
C LYS A 129 -0.93 8.97 -7.98
N THR A 130 -0.38 7.77 -7.96
CA THR A 130 0.64 7.36 -6.97
C THR A 130 2.04 7.79 -7.38
N GLY A 131 2.31 7.89 -8.68
CA GLY A 131 3.65 8.13 -9.20
C GLY A 131 4.60 6.94 -9.04
N ILE A 132 4.08 5.75 -8.71
CA ILE A 132 4.85 4.50 -8.74
C ILE A 132 5.25 4.24 -10.19
N GLU A 133 6.50 3.80 -10.41
CA GLU A 133 6.98 3.46 -11.74
C GLU A 133 6.09 2.40 -12.38
N GLU A 134 5.75 2.57 -13.66
CA GLU A 134 4.86 1.66 -14.38
C GLU A 134 5.34 0.21 -14.30
N LYS A 135 6.66 0.00 -14.46
CA LYS A 135 7.27 -1.32 -14.32
C LYS A 135 7.02 -1.92 -12.94
N ARG A 136 7.24 -1.14 -11.88
CA ARG A 136 7.02 -1.59 -10.50
C ARG A 136 5.53 -1.89 -10.24
N LEU A 137 4.63 -1.04 -10.72
CA LEU A 137 3.20 -1.28 -10.58
C LEU A 137 2.73 -2.50 -11.36
N LYS A 138 3.26 -2.74 -12.57
CA LYS A 138 3.01 -3.98 -13.34
C LYS A 138 3.50 -5.21 -12.59
N ASP A 139 4.68 -5.13 -11.99
CA ASP A 139 5.23 -6.23 -11.19
C ASP A 139 4.34 -6.54 -9.97
N ILE A 140 3.72 -5.53 -9.36
CA ILE A 140 2.76 -5.67 -8.25
C ILE A 140 1.43 -6.28 -8.71
N TYR A 141 0.89 -5.85 -9.86
CA TYR A 141 -0.45 -6.24 -10.31
C TYR A 141 -0.49 -7.57 -11.04
N TYR A 142 0.56 -7.89 -11.81
CA TYR A 142 0.52 -8.96 -12.81
C TYR A 142 1.62 -10.00 -12.64
N LYS A 143 2.53 -9.82 -11.68
CA LYS A 143 3.62 -10.76 -11.42
C LYS A 143 3.70 -11.12 -9.94
N THR A 144 4.85 -11.61 -9.51
CA THR A 144 5.15 -12.02 -8.14
C THR A 144 5.69 -10.88 -7.27
N GLY A 145 5.59 -9.63 -7.72
CA GLY A 145 6.11 -8.48 -6.98
C GLY A 145 5.26 -8.19 -5.76
N ALA A 146 5.68 -8.62 -4.57
CA ALA A 146 5.02 -8.20 -3.34
C ALA A 146 5.16 -6.67 -3.18
N PRO A 147 4.05 -5.94 -2.94
CA PRO A 147 4.10 -4.51 -2.68
C PRO A 147 4.74 -4.24 -1.32
N GLU A 148 5.53 -3.17 -1.24
CA GLU A 148 5.98 -2.64 0.05
C GLU A 148 4.80 -1.98 0.78
N PRO A 149 4.81 -1.89 2.12
CA PRO A 149 3.71 -1.28 2.86
C PRO A 149 3.43 0.16 2.44
N PHE A 150 4.48 0.95 2.12
CA PHE A 150 4.29 2.32 1.64
C PHE A 150 3.56 2.36 0.28
N GLU A 151 3.88 1.44 -0.65
CA GLU A 151 3.25 1.36 -1.97
C GLU A 151 1.79 0.97 -1.82
N PHE A 152 1.51 0.01 -0.95
CA PHE A 152 0.16 -0.46 -0.69
C PHE A 152 -0.73 0.66 -0.11
N LEU A 153 -0.20 1.40 0.87
CA LEU A 153 -0.89 2.56 1.47
C LEU A 153 -1.17 3.67 0.45
N LEU A 154 -0.26 3.90 -0.51
CA LEU A 154 -0.47 4.83 -1.62
C LEU A 154 -1.58 4.34 -2.57
N ILE A 155 -1.62 3.04 -2.87
CA ILE A 155 -2.65 2.42 -3.70
C ILE A 155 -4.02 2.53 -3.02
N GLU A 156 -4.12 2.19 -1.73
CA GLU A 156 -5.36 2.34 -0.93
C GLU A 156 -5.89 3.78 -1.01
N LYS A 157 -5.00 4.75 -0.78
CA LYS A 157 -5.36 6.16 -0.88
C LYS A 157 -5.81 6.53 -2.30
N ALA A 158 -5.14 6.02 -3.33
CA ALA A 158 -5.48 6.30 -4.74
C ALA A 158 -6.87 5.80 -5.14
N VAL A 159 -7.33 4.71 -4.53
CA VAL A 159 -8.67 4.14 -4.75
C VAL A 159 -9.73 4.64 -3.77
N GLY A 160 -9.39 5.56 -2.88
CA GLY A 160 -10.32 6.21 -1.94
C GLY A 160 -10.60 5.39 -0.67
N LYS A 161 -9.71 4.46 -0.31
CA LYS A 161 -9.83 3.61 0.86
C LYS A 161 -9.12 4.19 2.07
N LYS A 162 -9.57 3.83 3.27
CA LYS A 162 -8.89 4.21 4.51
C LYS A 162 -7.58 3.43 4.64
N PRO A 163 -6.54 4.00 5.27
CA PRO A 163 -5.29 3.30 5.53
C PRO A 163 -5.52 1.96 6.23
N GLY A 164 -5.03 0.88 5.63
CA GLY A 164 -5.15 -0.47 6.17
C GLY A 164 -6.43 -1.22 5.81
N GLU A 165 -7.42 -0.60 5.17
CA GLU A 165 -8.70 -1.25 4.84
C GLU A 165 -8.52 -2.41 3.83
N MET A 166 -7.80 -2.16 2.74
CA MET A 166 -7.48 -3.22 1.77
C MET A 166 -6.33 -4.09 2.27
N MET A 167 -5.41 -3.55 3.07
CA MET A 167 -4.27 -4.29 3.62
C MET A 167 -4.76 -5.39 4.55
N LYS A 168 -5.76 -5.09 5.37
CA LYS A 168 -6.46 -6.06 6.21
C LYS A 168 -7.04 -7.19 5.38
N ASP A 169 -7.87 -6.88 4.37
CA ASP A 169 -8.47 -7.90 3.50
C ASP A 169 -7.39 -8.77 2.82
N TYR A 170 -6.33 -8.13 2.33
CA TYR A 170 -5.24 -8.83 1.67
C TYR A 170 -4.52 -9.79 2.61
N VAL A 171 -4.10 -9.33 3.80
CA VAL A 171 -3.33 -10.14 4.76
C VAL A 171 -4.18 -11.22 5.42
N GLU A 172 -5.43 -10.94 5.76
CA GLU A 172 -6.29 -11.87 6.49
C GLU A 172 -6.98 -12.90 5.58
N ASN A 173 -7.35 -12.51 4.35
CA ASN A 173 -8.20 -13.34 3.49
C ASN A 173 -7.51 -13.86 2.23
N ARG A 174 -6.38 -13.26 1.80
CA ARG A 174 -5.80 -13.53 0.46
C ARG A 174 -4.33 -13.95 0.47
N VAL A 175 -3.59 -13.70 1.54
CA VAL A 175 -2.28 -14.34 1.73
C VAL A 175 -2.54 -15.80 2.03
N ILE A 176 -2.43 -16.63 1.00
CA ILE A 176 -2.54 -18.08 1.05
C ILE A 176 -1.82 -18.57 2.31
N LYS A 177 -2.54 -19.25 3.21
CA LYS A 177 -1.91 -20.09 4.23
C LYS A 177 -1.05 -21.09 3.47
N ILE A 178 0.25 -20.82 3.38
CA ILE A 178 1.21 -21.84 2.98
C ILE A 178 1.18 -22.83 4.14
N GLY A 179 0.38 -23.88 3.97
CA GLY A 179 0.43 -25.08 4.79
C GLY A 179 1.75 -25.80 4.57
#